data_AF-A0A359AUX2-F1
#
_entry.id   AF-A0A359AUX2-F1
#
_cell.length_a   1.000
_cell.length_b   1.000
_cell.length_c   1.000
_cell.angle_alpha   90.00
_cell.angle_beta   90.00
_cell.angle_gamma   90.00
#
_symmetry.space_group_name_H-M   'P 1'
#
loop_
_entity.id
_entity.type
_entity.pdbx_description
1 polymer ?
#
loop_
_entity_poly.entity_id
_entity_poly.type
_entity_poly.pdbx_seq_one_letter_code
_entity_poly.pdbx_strand_id
1 'polypeptide(L)'
;METKEQTVKNTHHGHAIKRFRRTLGIKQETLASEMGLSQALISTYEQRKVLNDDVIEHFAKALNVDPNLIKELEEDPVTFIIENNTFEKGSVSNITSYSDFKNENFNNTYNPIEQILELNKEKTILYERMLELEKEKNALLEKLLKDKERV
;
A
#
# COMPACT_ATOMS: atom_id res chain seq x y z
N MET A 1 12.18 -7.88 48.46
CA MET A 1 12.77 -8.12 47.13
C MET A 1 11.61 -8.13 46.17
N GLU A 2 11.45 -7.06 45.41
CA GLU A 2 10.33 -6.92 44.48
C GLU A 2 10.66 -7.73 43.22
N THR A 3 9.95 -8.84 43.03
CA THR A 3 10.09 -9.71 41.87
C THR A 3 9.53 -8.96 40.67
N LYS A 4 10.39 -8.33 39.87
CA LYS A 4 9.99 -7.76 38.57
C LYS A 4 9.59 -8.92 37.66
N GLU A 5 8.29 -9.02 37.37
CA GLU A 5 7.76 -9.93 36.37
C GLU A 5 8.38 -9.59 35.01
N GLN A 6 9.36 -10.39 34.59
CA GLN A 6 10.01 -10.23 33.31
C GLN A 6 9.10 -10.80 32.23
N THR A 7 8.09 -10.03 31.83
CA THR A 7 7.33 -10.32 30.62
C THR A 7 8.31 -10.24 29.46
N VAL A 8 8.65 -11.39 28.86
CA VAL A 8 9.50 -11.45 27.67
C VAL A 8 8.72 -10.86 26.50
N LYS A 9 8.68 -9.52 26.43
CA LYS A 9 8.13 -8.79 25.28
C LYS A 9 9.12 -8.96 24.13
N ASN A 10 8.59 -9.30 22.95
CA ASN A 10 9.37 -9.52 21.72
C ASN A 10 9.83 -8.17 21.12
N THR A 11 10.51 -7.36 21.93
CA THR A 11 10.95 -6.01 21.57
C THR A 11 12.07 -6.06 20.55
N HIS A 12 12.00 -5.22 19.53
CA HIS A 12 13.12 -5.01 18.61
C HIS A 12 14.03 -3.91 19.14
N HIS A 13 15.14 -4.29 19.78
CA HIS A 13 16.07 -3.36 20.44
C HIS A 13 16.61 -2.29 19.47
N GLY A 14 16.94 -2.67 18.23
CA GLY A 14 17.41 -1.72 17.22
C GLY A 14 16.38 -0.63 16.84
N HIS A 15 15.09 -1.00 16.72
CA HIS A 15 14.02 -0.04 16.46
C HIS A 15 13.79 0.87 17.66
N ALA A 16 13.91 0.35 18.88
CA ALA A 16 13.84 1.16 20.09
C ALA A 16 14.94 2.24 20.12
N ILE A 17 16.19 1.86 19.86
CA ILE A 17 17.32 2.80 19.74
C ILE A 17 17.04 3.86 18.67
N LYS A 18 16.59 3.43 17.48
CA LYS A 18 16.25 4.34 16.38
C LYS A 18 15.12 5.32 16.74
N ARG A 19 14.13 4.87 17.50
CA ARG A 19 13.02 5.71 18.00
C ARG A 19 13.50 6.74 18.99
N PHE A 20 14.24 6.34 20.02
CA PHE A 20 14.80 7.27 21.00
C PHE A 20 15.69 8.31 20.32
N ARG A 21 16.58 7.88 19.43
CA ARG A 21 17.43 8.79 18.64
C ARG A 21 16.60 9.82 17.86
N ARG A 22 15.56 9.38 17.14
CA ARG A 22 14.68 10.29 16.37
C ARG A 22 13.89 11.23 17.27
N THR A 23 13.38 10.74 18.40
CA THR A 23 12.60 11.52 19.36
C THR A 23 13.45 12.61 20.00
N LEU A 24 14.73 12.31 20.28
CA LEU A 24 15.70 13.28 20.79
C LEU A 24 16.28 14.21 19.71
N GLY A 25 15.89 14.03 18.44
CA GLY A 25 16.39 14.84 17.32
C GLY A 25 17.87 14.61 16.98
N ILE A 26 18.45 13.50 17.45
CA ILE A 26 19.87 13.20 17.26
C ILE A 26 20.09 12.60 15.86
N LYS A 27 21.01 13.19 15.10
CA LYS A 27 21.42 12.64 13.80
C LYS A 27 22.25 11.37 14.00
N GLN A 28 22.19 10.46 13.03
CA GLN A 28 22.88 9.17 13.15
C GLN A 28 24.40 9.35 13.20
N GLU A 29 24.92 10.35 12.47
CA GLU A 29 26.33 10.74 12.44
C GLU A 29 26.81 11.29 13.78
N THR A 30 25.94 12.05 14.47
CA THR A 30 26.22 12.60 15.81
C THR A 30 26.31 11.48 16.84
N LEU A 31 25.35 10.56 16.85
CA LEU A 31 25.37 9.39 17.74
C LEU A 31 26.60 8.51 17.48
N ALA A 32 26.95 8.32 16.20
CA ALA A 32 28.14 7.56 15.82
C ALA A 32 29.42 8.21 16.37
N SER A 33 29.53 9.53 16.25
CA SER A 33 30.67 10.31 16.74
C SER A 33 30.79 10.25 18.27
N GLU A 34 29.67 10.33 18.99
CA GLU A 34 29.62 10.22 20.46
C GLU A 34 30.02 8.84 20.96
N MET A 35 29.63 7.78 20.24
CA MET A 35 30.01 6.40 20.55
C MET A 35 31.39 5.99 20.02
N GLY A 36 32.07 6.86 19.25
CA GLY A 36 33.33 6.53 18.57
C GLY A 36 33.19 5.45 17.49
N LEU A 37 32.00 5.29 16.92
CA LEU A 37 31.66 4.30 15.91
C LEU A 37 31.43 4.96 14.54
N SER A 38 31.39 4.15 13.47
CA SER A 38 30.98 4.64 12.15
C SER A 38 29.46 4.71 12.04
N GLN A 39 28.95 5.64 11.23
CA GLN A 39 27.51 5.75 10.94
C GLN A 39 26.92 4.44 10.41
N ALA A 40 27.66 3.73 9.56
CA ALA A 40 27.25 2.43 9.01
C ALA A 40 27.09 1.36 10.11
N LEU A 41 27.96 1.38 11.13
CA LEU A 41 27.87 0.44 12.24
C LEU A 41 26.65 0.76 13.13
N ILE A 42 26.37 2.03 13.40
CA ILE A 42 25.13 2.43 14.09
C ILE A 42 23.89 1.98 13.32
N SER A 43 23.88 2.15 11.98
CA SER A 43 22.80 1.66 11.11
C SER A 43 22.60 0.16 11.24
N THR A 44 23.70 -0.59 11.30
CA THR A 44 23.68 -2.04 11.49
C THR A 44 23.08 -2.41 12.85
N TYR A 45 23.42 -1.68 13.93
CA TYR A 45 22.82 -1.89 15.24
C TYR A 45 21.32 -1.55 15.28
N GLU A 46 20.89 -0.46 14.64
CA GLU A 46 19.48 -0.08 14.56
C GLU A 46 18.61 -1.11 13.80
N GLN A 47 19.20 -1.92 12.92
CA GLN A 47 18.51 -2.98 12.17
C GLN A 47 18.47 -4.32 12.90
N ARG A 48 19.24 -4.50 13.98
CA ARG A 48 19.27 -5.76 14.73
C ARG A 48 18.11 -5.85 15.71
N LYS A 49 17.40 -6.97 15.64
CA LYS A 49 16.28 -7.26 16.55
C LYS A 49 16.74 -7.42 18.00
N VAL A 50 17.78 -8.22 18.21
CA VAL A 50 18.34 -8.49 19.54
C VAL A 50 19.77 -7.96 19.59
N LEU A 51 20.08 -7.27 20.68
CA LEU A 51 21.38 -6.68 20.99
C LEU A 51 21.83 -7.19 22.35
N ASN A 52 23.15 -7.28 22.55
CA ASN A 52 23.74 -7.64 23.84
C ASN A 52 23.47 -6.54 24.87
N ASP A 53 23.35 -6.92 26.14
CA ASP A 53 23.08 -5.97 27.23
C ASP A 53 24.14 -4.87 27.33
N ASP A 54 25.43 -5.21 27.17
CA ASP A 54 26.53 -4.23 27.15
C ASP A 54 26.34 -3.17 26.05
N VAL A 55 25.84 -3.57 24.89
CA VAL A 55 25.59 -2.67 23.75
C VAL A 55 24.40 -1.79 24.06
N ILE A 56 23.33 -2.35 24.63
CA ILE A 56 22.13 -1.60 25.05
C ILE A 56 22.50 -0.54 26.09
N GLU A 57 23.31 -0.88 27.09
CA GLU A 57 23.80 0.08 28.08
C GLU A 57 24.63 1.20 27.45
N HIS A 58 25.47 0.88 26.47
CA HIS A 58 26.26 1.87 25.75
C HIS A 58 25.39 2.86 24.97
N PHE A 59 24.38 2.34 24.26
CA PHE A 59 23.40 3.17 23.56
C PHE A 59 22.52 3.97 24.52
N ALA A 60 22.10 3.38 25.63
CA ALA A 60 21.30 4.04 26.65
C ALA A 60 22.05 5.24 27.25
N LYS A 61 23.35 5.07 27.52
CA LYS A 61 24.21 6.15 28.00
C LYS A 61 24.39 7.26 26.97
N ALA A 62 24.64 6.93 25.71
CA ALA A 62 24.79 7.92 24.63
C ALA A 62 23.48 8.67 24.33
N LEU A 63 22.33 8.02 24.49
CA LEU A 63 21.01 8.63 24.32
C LEU A 63 20.47 9.27 25.60
N ASN A 64 21.19 9.14 26.72
CA ASN A 64 20.76 9.58 28.05
C ASN A 64 19.36 9.05 28.45
N VAL A 65 19.12 7.76 28.22
CA VAL A 65 17.89 7.04 28.58
C VAL A 65 18.20 5.85 29.49
N ASP A 66 17.20 5.35 30.22
CA ASP A 66 17.36 4.13 31.02
C ASP A 66 17.47 2.89 30.10
N PRO A 67 18.42 1.95 30.33
CA PRO A 67 18.57 0.75 29.51
C PRO A 67 17.30 -0.12 29.45
N ASN A 68 16.49 -0.14 30.50
CA ASN A 68 15.25 -0.91 30.53
C ASN A 68 14.22 -0.35 29.54
N LEU A 69 14.23 0.97 29.28
CA LEU A 69 13.32 1.57 28.29
C LEU A 69 13.62 1.06 26.87
N ILE A 70 14.88 0.75 26.55
CA ILE A 70 15.24 0.16 25.26
C ILE A 70 14.79 -1.30 25.17
N LYS A 71 14.80 -2.03 26.29
CA LYS A 71 14.38 -3.45 26.37
C LYS A 71 12.84 -3.60 26.39
N GLU A 72 12.14 -2.66 27.01
CA GLU A 72 10.70 -2.74 27.28
C GLU A 72 9.84 -1.99 26.26
N LEU A 73 10.44 -1.26 25.32
CA LEU A 73 9.69 -0.48 24.32
C LEU A 73 8.82 -1.39 23.45
N GLU A 74 7.50 -1.25 23.52
CA GLU A 74 6.60 -1.94 22.61
C GLU A 74 6.78 -1.39 21.18
N GLU A 75 6.90 -2.29 20.20
CA GLU A 75 6.82 -1.88 18.80
C GLU A 75 5.39 -1.40 18.52
N ASP A 76 5.25 -0.17 18.01
CA ASP A 76 3.97 0.28 17.48
C ASP A 76 3.48 -0.74 16.43
N PRO A 77 2.17 -0.99 16.35
CA PRO A 77 1.62 -1.80 15.28
C PRO A 77 2.11 -1.26 13.94
N VAL A 78 2.65 -2.15 13.10
CA VAL A 78 3.14 -1.82 11.76
C VAL A 78 2.04 -1.06 11.04
N THR A 79 2.24 0.25 10.86
CA THR A 79 1.28 1.09 10.16
C THR A 79 1.47 0.83 8.66
N PHE A 80 0.61 0.00 8.08
CA PHE A 80 0.50 -0.11 6.63
C PHE A 80 -0.24 1.12 6.12
N ILE A 81 0.49 2.09 5.58
CA ILE A 81 -0.10 3.21 4.86
C ILE A 81 -0.43 2.70 3.45
N ILE A 82 -1.67 2.25 3.25
CA ILE A 82 -2.20 1.93 1.93
C ILE A 82 -2.68 3.23 1.30
N GLU A 83 -1.78 3.91 0.58
CA GLU A 83 -2.16 5.04 -0.25
C GLU A 83 -2.78 4.52 -1.56
N ASN A 84 -4.11 4.47 -1.64
CA ASN A 84 -4.84 4.30 -2.90
C ASN A 84 -4.72 5.57 -3.76
N ASN A 85 -3.51 5.91 -4.21
CA ASN A 85 -3.23 7.07 -5.06
C ASN A 85 -3.27 6.72 -6.55
N THR A 86 -4.30 5.99 -7.00
CA THR A 86 -4.42 5.63 -8.42
C THR A 86 -5.87 5.61 -8.91
N PHE A 87 -6.34 6.77 -9.36
CA PHE A 87 -7.44 6.85 -10.33
C PHE A 87 -7.02 7.52 -11.65
N GLU A 88 -5.71 7.69 -11.89
CA GLU A 88 -5.21 8.27 -13.13
C GLU A 88 -4.45 7.26 -14.01
N LYS A 89 -4.69 7.38 -15.32
CA LYS A 89 -4.05 6.60 -16.39
C LYS A 89 -2.53 6.76 -16.31
N GLY A 90 -1.82 5.67 -16.00
CA GLY A 90 -0.36 5.63 -16.02
C GLY A 90 0.31 5.19 -14.72
N SER A 91 -0.43 4.79 -13.70
CA SER A 91 0.15 4.18 -12.51
C SER A 91 0.69 2.79 -12.84
N VAL A 92 1.95 2.79 -13.25
CA VAL A 92 2.79 1.62 -13.33
C VAL A 92 2.88 1.03 -11.92
N SER A 93 2.70 -0.28 -11.84
CA SER A 93 2.95 -1.11 -10.67
C SER A 93 4.17 -0.64 -9.86
N ASN A 94 3.94 0.14 -8.80
CA ASN A 94 4.95 0.41 -7.77
C ASN A 94 4.99 -0.72 -6.72
N ILE A 95 4.40 -1.87 -7.01
CA ILE A 95 4.81 -3.15 -6.40
C ILE A 95 5.92 -3.72 -7.28
N THR A 96 7.10 -3.13 -7.14
CA THR A 96 8.32 -3.91 -7.27
C THR A 96 9.11 -3.63 -6.01
N SER A 97 8.83 -4.42 -4.97
CA SER A 97 9.87 -4.78 -4.02
C SER A 97 11.13 -5.14 -4.82
N TYR A 98 12.26 -4.64 -4.33
CA TYR A 98 13.62 -5.05 -4.69
C TYR A 98 13.70 -6.53 -5.12
N SER A 99 13.56 -6.81 -6.42
CA SER A 99 14.02 -8.05 -7.07
C SER A 99 13.72 -7.97 -8.57
N ASP A 100 14.75 -7.62 -9.34
CA ASP A 100 15.10 -8.15 -10.66
C ASP A 100 14.09 -9.05 -11.39
N PHE A 101 12.97 -8.51 -11.90
CA PHE A 101 12.27 -9.13 -13.02
C PHE A 101 11.78 -8.06 -13.98
N LYS A 102 12.56 -7.83 -15.03
CA LYS A 102 12.08 -7.27 -16.28
C LYS A 102 11.01 -8.23 -16.84
N ASN A 103 9.74 -7.92 -16.61
CA ASN A 103 8.66 -8.56 -17.35
C ASN A 103 8.10 -7.56 -18.36
N GLU A 104 8.69 -7.62 -19.55
CA GLU A 104 8.09 -7.13 -20.78
C GLU A 104 6.71 -7.82 -20.94
N ASN A 105 5.68 -7.10 -21.40
CA ASN A 105 4.34 -7.59 -21.77
C ASN A 105 3.17 -7.47 -20.76
N PHE A 106 2.95 -6.30 -20.16
CA PHE A 106 1.63 -5.94 -19.59
C PHE A 106 1.03 -4.68 -20.24
N ASN A 107 0.96 -4.67 -21.58
CA ASN A 107 0.29 -3.60 -22.33
C ASN A 107 -1.21 -3.83 -22.56
N ASN A 108 -1.80 -4.87 -21.95
CA ASN A 108 -3.25 -5.05 -21.98
C ASN A 108 -3.84 -4.53 -20.68
N THR A 109 -3.89 -3.20 -20.56
CA THR A 109 -4.62 -2.54 -19.48
C THR A 109 -6.11 -2.78 -19.71
N TYR A 110 -6.62 -3.88 -19.15
CA TYR A 110 -8.02 -4.23 -19.17
C TYR A 110 -8.78 -3.19 -18.32
N ASN A 111 -9.26 -2.12 -18.95
CA ASN A 111 -9.99 -1.07 -18.25
C ASN A 111 -11.48 -1.45 -18.22
N PRO A 112 -12.04 -1.87 -17.06
CA PRO A 112 -13.43 -2.27 -16.97
C PRO A 112 -14.38 -1.10 -17.26
N ILE A 113 -13.98 0.15 -17.01
CA ILE A 113 -14.81 1.34 -17.28
C ILE A 113 -14.97 1.55 -18.78
N GLU A 114 -13.91 1.32 -19.56
CA GLU A 114 -13.94 1.48 -21.01
C GLU A 114 -14.85 0.44 -21.67
N GLN A 115 -14.80 -0.81 -21.20
CA GLN A 115 -15.70 -1.88 -21.65
C GLN A 115 -17.16 -1.61 -21.27
N ILE A 116 -17.42 -1.12 -20.06
CA ILE A 116 -18.78 -0.72 -19.65
C ILE A 116 -19.30 0.40 -20.55
N LEU A 117 -18.46 1.37 -20.91
CA LEU A 117 -18.87 2.46 -21.80
C LEU A 117 -19.19 1.95 -23.21
N GLU A 118 -18.37 1.04 -23.74
CA GLU A 118 -18.60 0.39 -25.04
C GLU A 118 -19.91 -0.40 -25.07
N LEU A 119 -20.15 -1.25 -24.06
CA LEU A 119 -21.41 -2.00 -23.91
C LEU A 119 -22.64 -1.09 -23.85
N ASN A 120 -22.54 0.08 -23.20
CA ASN A 120 -23.63 1.05 -23.15
C ASN A 120 -23.91 1.69 -24.52
N LYS A 121 -22.86 1.95 -25.32
CA LYS A 121 -23.02 2.45 -26.70
C LYS A 121 -23.70 1.40 -27.58
N GLU A 122 -23.23 0.15 -27.54
CA GLU A 122 -23.82 -0.96 -28.29
C GLU A 122 -25.29 -1.17 -27.92
N LYS A 123 -25.61 -1.12 -26.62
CA LYS A 123 -26.98 -1.22 -26.11
C LYS A 123 -27.89 -0.11 -26.66
N THR A 124 -27.38 1.11 -26.76
CA THR A 124 -28.14 2.26 -27.30
C THR A 124 -28.48 2.06 -28.78
N ILE A 125 -27.48 1.68 -29.58
CA ILE A 125 -27.64 1.39 -31.01
C ILE A 125 -28.64 0.24 -31.23
N LEU A 126 -28.58 -0.80 -30.39
CA LEU A 126 -29.51 -1.92 -30.46
C LEU A 126 -30.96 -1.49 -30.19
N TYR A 127 -31.19 -0.62 -29.21
CA TYR A 127 -32.52 -0.09 -28.93
C TYR A 127 -33.06 0.81 -30.05
N GLU A 128 -32.22 1.63 -30.66
CA GLU A 128 -32.60 2.44 -31.82
C GLU A 128 -33.07 1.55 -32.98
N ARG A 129 -32.30 0.50 -33.31
CA ARG A 129 -32.65 -0.47 -34.35
C ARG A 129 -33.93 -1.26 -34.04
N MET A 130 -34.13 -1.64 -32.78
CA MET A 130 -35.35 -2.34 -32.37
C MET A 130 -36.58 -1.44 -32.53
N LEU A 131 -36.47 -0.15 -32.19
CA LEU A 131 -37.54 0.83 -32.35
C LEU A 131 -37.89 1.05 -33.83
N GLU A 132 -36.89 1.05 -34.72
CA GLU A 132 -37.13 1.12 -36.17
C GLU A 132 -37.89 -0.10 -36.68
N LEU A 133 -37.46 -1.31 -36.31
CA LEU A 133 -38.15 -2.56 -36.70
C LEU A 133 -39.58 -2.62 -36.16
N GLU A 134 -39.83 -2.09 -34.97
CA GLU A 134 -41.18 -2.01 -34.40
C GLU A 134 -42.06 -1.06 -35.22
N LYS A 135 -41.54 0.11 -35.62
CA LYS A 135 -42.24 1.06 -36.49
C LYS A 135 -42.56 0.46 -37.85
N GLU A 136 -41.62 -0.24 -38.47
CA GLU A 136 -41.83 -0.90 -39.77
C GLU A 136 -42.90 -2.00 -39.69
N LYS A 137 -42.87 -2.82 -38.63
CA LYS A 137 -43.89 -3.85 -38.40
C LYS A 137 -45.28 -3.25 -38.18
N ASN A 138 -45.38 -2.17 -37.40
CA ASN A 138 -46.64 -1.48 -37.17
C ASN A 138 -47.20 -0.87 -38.47
N ALA A 139 -46.35 -0.26 -39.30
CA ALA A 139 -46.76 0.25 -40.61
C ALA A 139 -47.26 -0.86 -41.55
N LEU A 140 -46.60 -2.03 -41.55
CA LEU A 140 -47.05 -3.18 -42.34
C LEU A 140 -48.39 -3.72 -41.83
N LEU A 141 -48.56 -3.83 -40.52
CA LEU A 141 -49.82 -4.25 -39.90
C LEU A 141 -50.97 -3.29 -40.23
N GLU A 142 -50.75 -1.98 -40.15
CA GLU A 142 -51.74 -0.98 -40.55
C GLU A 142 -52.14 -1.12 -42.03
N LYS A 143 -51.18 -1.41 -42.91
CA LYS A 143 -51.46 -1.63 -44.34
C LYS A 143 -52.32 -2.87 -44.56
N LEU A 144 -51.98 -3.99 -43.92
CA LEU A 144 -52.75 -5.23 -44.02
C LEU A 144 -54.17 -5.08 -43.45
N LEU A 145 -54.34 -4.34 -42.36
CA LEU A 145 -55.66 -4.04 -41.81
C LEU A 145 -56.51 -3.21 -42.78
N LYS A 146 -55.94 -2.16 -43.38
CA LYS A 146 -56.62 -1.34 -44.40
C LYS A 146 -57.00 -2.14 -45.63
N ASP A 147 -56.16 -3.06 -46.08
CA ASP A 147 -56.45 -3.92 -47.23
C ASP A 147 -57.58 -4.92 -46.92
N LYS A 148 -57.66 -5.41 -45.68
CA LYS A 148 -58.75 -6.30 -45.22
C LYS A 148 -60.09 -5.58 -45.08
N GLU A 149 -60.10 -4.30 -44.70
CA GLU A 149 -61.32 -3.48 -44.62
C GLU A 149 -61.88 -3.08 -46.00
N ARG A 150 -61.09 -3.26 -47.07
CA ARG A 150 -61.49 -2.95 -48.46
C ARG A 150 -62.09 -4.13 -49.24
N VAL A 151 -62.19 -5.31 -48.61
CA VAL A 151 -62.82 -6.53 -49.15
C VAL A 151 -64.15 -6.75 -48.43
#